data_AF-A0A8I3MUQ9-F1
#
_entry.id   AF-A0A8I3MUQ9-F1
#
_cell.length_a   1.000
_cell.length_b   1.000
_cell.length_c   1.000
_cell.angle_alpha   90.00
_cell.angle_beta   90.00
_cell.angle_gamma   90.00
#
_symmetry.space_group_name_H-M   'P 1'
#
loop_
_entity.id
_entity.type
_entity.pdbx_description
1 polymer ?
#
loop_
_entity_poly.entity_id
_entity_poly.type
_entity_poly.pdbx_seq_one_letter_code
_entity_poly.pdbx_strand_id
1 'polypeptide(L)'
;MGALCTLWLGLVLLGVLGALQTSAQAQVSLQPNFQQDKFLGRWFTSGLASNSSWFREKKNVLSMCMSVVAPTADGGLNLTSTFLRKDQCETRTLLLRPAGTPGCYSYTSPHWGSTHDVWVVATNYEEYALLYTAGSKGLGQDFHMATLYSRTQTPKAEIKEKFSTFAKTQGFTEDAIVFLPQTGEGGAANLMGRD
;
A
#
# COMPACT_ATOMS: atom_id res chain seq x y z
N MET A 1 -26.79 42.16 -34.09
CA MET A 1 -26.66 40.72 -33.81
C MET A 1 -25.21 40.33 -33.45
N GLY A 2 -24.52 41.09 -32.59
CA GLY A 2 -23.10 40.85 -32.27
C GLY A 2 -22.82 40.49 -30.80
N ALA A 3 -23.68 40.91 -29.87
CA ALA A 3 -23.47 40.73 -28.43
C ALA A 3 -23.91 39.35 -27.90
N LEU A 4 -24.80 38.65 -28.61
CA LEU A 4 -25.26 37.31 -28.19
C LEU A 4 -24.21 36.24 -28.49
N CYS A 5 -23.42 36.40 -29.57
CA CYS A 5 -22.39 35.44 -29.98
C CYS A 5 -21.19 35.41 -29.03
N THR A 6 -20.80 36.57 -28.47
CA THR A 6 -19.67 36.67 -27.55
C THR A 6 -19.96 36.06 -26.19
N LEU A 7 -21.20 36.13 -25.72
CA LEU A 7 -21.63 35.49 -24.46
C LEU A 7 -21.63 33.97 -24.53
N TRP A 8 -22.00 33.39 -25.68
CA TRP A 8 -21.97 31.94 -25.88
C TRP A 8 -20.55 31.38 -25.97
N LEU A 9 -19.65 32.10 -26.66
CA LEU A 9 -18.22 31.73 -26.71
C LEU A 9 -17.55 31.81 -25.33
N GLY A 10 -17.92 32.81 -24.51
CA GLY A 10 -17.43 32.92 -23.14
C GLY A 10 -17.92 31.79 -22.21
N LEU A 11 -19.19 31.38 -22.34
CA LEU A 11 -19.75 30.29 -21.54
C LEU A 11 -19.16 28.92 -21.92
N VAL A 12 -18.87 28.70 -23.21
CA VAL A 12 -18.21 27.48 -23.68
C VAL A 12 -16.75 27.42 -23.21
N LEU A 13 -16.01 28.54 -23.21
CA LEU A 13 -14.64 28.56 -22.66
C LEU A 13 -14.60 28.25 -21.15
N LEU A 14 -15.53 28.79 -20.37
CA LEU A 14 -15.66 28.49 -18.93
C LEU A 14 -16.07 27.04 -18.66
N GLY A 15 -16.91 26.44 -19.52
CA GLY A 15 -17.28 25.02 -19.43
C GLY A 15 -16.14 24.06 -19.73
N VAL A 16 -15.22 24.43 -20.63
CA VAL A 16 -14.04 23.60 -20.97
C VAL A 16 -12.95 23.70 -19.90
N LEU A 17 -12.78 24.85 -19.24
CA LEU A 17 -11.87 24.99 -18.09
C LEU A 17 -12.37 24.28 -16.82
N GLY A 18 -13.69 24.09 -16.67
CA GLY A 18 -14.28 23.31 -15.58
C GLY A 18 -14.16 21.78 -15.75
N ALA A 19 -13.81 21.29 -16.95
CA ALA A 19 -13.72 19.86 -17.25
C ALA A 19 -12.32 19.26 -17.05
N LEU A 20 -11.29 20.09 -16.79
CA LEU A 20 -10.02 19.62 -16.22
C LEU A 20 -10.11 19.62 -14.68
N GLN A 21 -11.12 18.97 -14.13
CA GLN A 21 -10.92 18.31 -12.85
C GLN A 21 -10.13 17.05 -13.15
N THR A 22 -8.83 17.22 -13.41
CA THR A 22 -7.86 16.14 -13.21
C THR A 22 -8.14 15.63 -11.82
N SER A 23 -8.67 14.40 -11.72
CA SER A 23 -8.78 13.70 -10.45
C SER A 23 -7.45 13.89 -9.75
N ALA A 24 -7.45 14.60 -8.62
CA ALA A 24 -6.29 14.70 -7.75
C ALA A 24 -6.08 13.30 -7.15
N GLN A 25 -5.66 12.34 -7.97
CA GLN A 25 -5.04 11.12 -7.52
C GLN A 25 -3.82 11.63 -6.77
N ALA A 26 -3.87 11.54 -5.44
CA ALA A 26 -2.79 11.94 -4.56
C ALA A 26 -1.48 11.48 -5.20
N GLN A 27 -0.66 12.43 -5.63
CA GLN A 27 0.55 12.12 -6.41
C GLN A 27 1.55 11.51 -5.44
N VAL A 28 1.48 10.19 -5.28
CA VAL A 28 2.34 9.47 -4.36
C VAL A 28 3.76 9.53 -4.90
N SER A 29 4.64 10.20 -4.15
CA SER A 29 6.05 10.30 -4.50
C SER A 29 6.73 8.95 -4.27
N LEU A 30 7.36 8.40 -5.30
CA LEU A 30 8.14 7.18 -5.22
C LEU A 30 9.47 7.40 -4.50
N GLN A 31 10.00 6.34 -3.88
CA GLN A 31 11.36 6.34 -3.34
C GLN A 31 12.37 6.71 -4.44
N PRO A 32 13.13 7.81 -4.29
CA PRO A 32 14.14 8.18 -5.27
C PRO A 32 15.21 7.09 -5.38
N ASN A 33 15.61 6.78 -6.62
CA ASN A 33 16.64 5.79 -6.94
C ASN A 33 16.42 4.45 -6.23
N PHE A 34 15.19 3.94 -6.26
CA PHE A 34 14.82 2.68 -5.60
C PHE A 34 15.71 1.52 -6.07
N GLN A 35 16.30 0.81 -5.11
CA GLN A 35 17.17 -0.36 -5.31
C GLN A 35 16.44 -1.63 -4.88
N GLN A 36 15.92 -2.37 -5.85
CA GLN A 36 15.08 -3.56 -5.61
C GLN A 36 15.82 -4.65 -4.84
N ASP A 37 17.10 -4.87 -5.13
CA ASP A 37 17.99 -5.82 -4.47
C ASP A 37 18.10 -5.57 -2.95
N LYS A 38 18.19 -4.30 -2.54
CA LYS A 38 18.22 -3.93 -1.12
C LYS A 38 16.86 -4.06 -0.42
N PHE A 39 15.78 -4.06 -1.18
CA PHE A 39 14.42 -4.21 -0.65
C PHE A 39 14.05 -5.67 -0.37
N LEU A 40 14.81 -6.64 -0.90
CA LEU A 40 14.55 -8.06 -0.72
C LEU A 40 14.65 -8.52 0.74
N GLY A 41 14.20 -9.75 0.98
CA GLY A 41 14.29 -10.44 2.25
C GLY A 41 13.09 -10.19 3.16
N ARG A 42 13.31 -10.36 4.46
CA ARG A 42 12.25 -10.40 5.48
C ARG A 42 11.83 -9.00 5.92
N TRP A 43 10.52 -8.83 6.04
CA TRP A 43 9.84 -7.64 6.55
C TRP A 43 8.69 -8.05 7.48
N PHE A 44 8.34 -7.17 8.40
CA PHE A 44 7.17 -7.32 9.27
C PHE A 44 6.15 -6.23 8.94
N THR A 45 4.93 -6.63 8.61
CA THR A 45 3.81 -5.68 8.46
C THR A 45 3.46 -5.14 9.83
N SER A 46 3.88 -3.92 10.12
CA SER A 46 3.79 -3.34 11.47
C SER A 46 2.72 -2.27 11.60
N GLY A 47 2.24 -1.73 10.48
CA GLY A 47 1.15 -0.76 10.47
C GLY A 47 0.37 -0.80 9.17
N LEU A 48 -0.93 -0.51 9.27
CA LEU A 48 -1.86 -0.47 8.14
C LEU A 48 -2.82 0.69 8.32
N ALA A 49 -3.21 1.31 7.20
CA ALA A 49 -4.38 2.16 7.11
C ALA A 49 -5.10 1.86 5.80
N SER A 50 -6.40 1.58 5.83
CA SER A 50 -7.19 1.24 4.63
C SER A 50 -8.62 1.71 4.76
N ASN A 51 -9.23 2.08 3.63
CA ASN A 51 -10.64 2.43 3.55
C ASN A 51 -11.57 1.22 3.33
N SER A 52 -11.02 0.01 3.16
CA SER A 52 -11.84 -1.18 2.87
C SER A 52 -12.75 -1.57 4.03
N SER A 53 -13.98 -1.99 3.71
CA SER A 53 -14.96 -2.47 4.70
C SER A 53 -14.42 -3.66 5.51
N TRP A 54 -13.75 -4.60 4.84
CA TRP A 54 -13.10 -5.74 5.48
C TRP A 54 -12.04 -5.30 6.49
N PHE A 55 -11.20 -4.33 6.16
CA PHE A 55 -10.20 -3.81 7.10
C PHE A 55 -10.88 -3.15 8.29
N ARG A 56 -11.92 -2.33 8.08
CA ARG A 56 -12.68 -1.69 9.18
C ARG A 56 -13.28 -2.72 10.14
N GLU A 57 -13.74 -3.85 9.63
CA GLU A 57 -14.30 -4.94 10.44
C GLU A 57 -13.22 -5.74 11.18
N LYS A 58 -12.09 -6.03 10.51
CA LYS A 58 -11.07 -6.94 11.03
C LYS A 58 -9.90 -6.26 11.74
N LYS A 59 -9.75 -4.94 11.67
CA LYS A 59 -8.57 -4.22 12.17
C LYS A 59 -8.18 -4.54 13.62
N ASN A 60 -9.16 -4.80 14.49
CA ASN A 60 -8.95 -5.11 15.91
C ASN A 60 -8.47 -6.55 16.18
N VAL A 61 -8.57 -7.43 15.19
CA VAL A 61 -8.14 -8.83 15.28
C VAL A 61 -6.97 -9.13 14.34
N LEU A 62 -6.46 -8.13 13.62
CA LEU A 62 -5.25 -8.27 12.82
C LEU A 62 -4.04 -8.37 13.74
N SER A 63 -3.11 -9.24 13.36
CA SER A 63 -1.81 -9.38 13.99
C SER A 63 -0.72 -9.15 12.96
N MET A 64 0.46 -8.77 13.44
CA MET A 64 1.66 -8.62 12.62
C MET A 64 1.90 -9.90 11.82
N CYS A 65 2.13 -9.75 10.51
CA CYS A 65 2.52 -10.83 9.64
C CYS A 65 3.98 -10.65 9.20
N MET A 66 4.67 -11.77 9.03
CA MET A 66 6.01 -11.80 8.48
C MET A 66 5.90 -11.98 6.97
N SER A 67 6.56 -11.13 6.22
CA SER A 67 6.56 -11.14 4.77
C SER A 67 7.99 -11.36 4.26
N VAL A 68 8.17 -12.29 3.33
CA VAL A 68 9.42 -12.47 2.60
C VAL A 68 9.24 -11.92 1.20
N VAL A 69 10.11 -10.99 0.82
CA VAL A 69 10.16 -10.39 -0.51
C VAL A 69 11.29 -11.08 -1.29
N ALA A 70 10.92 -11.77 -2.37
CA ALA A 70 11.86 -12.44 -3.27
C ALA A 70 11.73 -11.90 -4.70
N PRO A 71 12.81 -11.86 -5.49
CA PRO A 71 12.74 -11.41 -6.87
C PRO A 71 12.07 -12.47 -7.76
N THR A 72 11.50 -12.02 -8.87
CA THR A 72 10.99 -12.89 -9.92
C THR A 72 11.80 -12.73 -11.21
N ALA A 73 11.76 -13.73 -12.10
CA ALA A 73 12.52 -13.73 -13.35
C ALA A 73 12.11 -12.59 -14.31
N ASP A 74 10.87 -12.13 -14.21
CA ASP A 74 10.31 -11.00 -14.98
C ASP A 74 10.59 -9.62 -14.34
N GLY A 75 11.47 -9.57 -13.33
CA GLY A 75 11.87 -8.32 -12.67
C GLY A 75 10.89 -7.83 -11.60
N GLY A 76 9.82 -8.57 -11.32
CA GLY A 76 8.86 -8.31 -10.25
C GLY A 76 9.31 -8.84 -8.88
N LEU A 77 8.35 -8.95 -7.97
CA LEU A 77 8.53 -9.44 -6.61
C LEU A 77 7.46 -10.48 -6.24
N ASN A 78 7.90 -11.57 -5.61
CA ASN A 78 7.05 -12.46 -4.84
C ASN A 78 7.03 -11.97 -3.39
N LEU A 79 5.85 -11.57 -2.93
CA LEU A 79 5.60 -11.18 -1.55
C LEU A 79 4.88 -12.33 -0.85
N THR A 80 5.60 -13.11 -0.07
CA THR A 80 5.05 -14.25 0.68
C THR A 80 4.81 -13.84 2.13
N SER A 81 3.56 -13.63 2.51
CA SER A 81 3.15 -13.26 3.86
C SER A 81 2.65 -14.46 4.65
N THR A 82 3.23 -14.69 5.82
CA THR A 82 2.83 -15.69 6.80
C THR A 82 2.14 -14.99 7.98
N PHE A 83 0.93 -15.46 8.33
CA PHE A 83 0.12 -14.91 9.40
C PHE A 83 -0.57 -16.04 10.18
N LEU A 84 -0.93 -15.76 11.42
CA LEU A 84 -1.61 -16.71 12.28
C LEU A 84 -3.13 -16.54 12.15
N ARG A 85 -3.85 -17.64 11.92
CA ARG A 85 -5.30 -17.68 11.83
C ARG A 85 -5.81 -18.91 12.57
N LYS A 86 -6.63 -18.72 13.60
CA LYS A 86 -7.15 -19.81 14.46
C LYS A 86 -6.02 -20.75 14.94
N ASP A 87 -4.94 -20.17 15.45
CA ASP A 87 -3.74 -20.88 15.95
C ASP A 87 -2.95 -21.69 14.91
N GLN A 88 -3.28 -21.55 13.62
CA GLN A 88 -2.52 -22.14 12.52
C GLN A 88 -1.79 -21.06 11.73
N CYS A 89 -0.57 -21.38 11.29
CA CYS A 89 0.17 -20.52 10.37
C CYS A 89 -0.33 -20.75 8.94
N GLU A 90 -0.95 -19.72 8.37
CA GLU A 90 -1.29 -19.66 6.96
C GLU A 90 -0.26 -18.81 6.22
N THR A 91 0.03 -19.17 4.96
CA THR A 91 0.91 -18.41 4.08
C THR A 91 0.16 -18.02 2.81
N ARG A 92 0.34 -16.77 2.34
CA ARG A 92 -0.18 -16.28 1.07
C ARG A 92 0.92 -15.59 0.30
N THR A 93 1.02 -15.89 -0.99
CA THR A 93 1.97 -15.24 -1.89
C THR A 93 1.24 -14.32 -2.86
N LEU A 94 1.68 -13.07 -2.93
CA LEU A 94 1.25 -12.08 -3.90
C LEU A 94 2.37 -11.89 -4.94
N LEU A 95 2.00 -11.97 -6.22
CA LEU A 95 2.91 -11.66 -7.32
C LEU A 95 2.75 -10.18 -7.69
N LEU A 96 3.77 -9.39 -7.42
CA LEU A 96 3.88 -7.98 -7.77
C LEU A 96 4.65 -7.86 -9.08
N ARG A 97 3.95 -7.51 -10.17
CA ARG A 97 4.57 -7.32 -11.49
C ARG A 97 5.10 -5.91 -11.64
N PRO A 98 6.22 -5.67 -12.35
CA PRO A 98 6.71 -4.32 -12.60
C PRO A 98 5.65 -3.47 -13.33
N ALA A 99 5.47 -2.23 -12.90
CA ALA A 99 4.44 -1.34 -13.43
C ALA A 99 4.99 0.06 -13.76
N GLY A 100 6.08 0.10 -14.52
CA GLY A 100 6.72 1.35 -14.95
C GLY A 100 8.08 1.56 -14.29
N THR A 101 8.21 2.63 -13.50
CA THR A 101 9.48 2.98 -12.84
C THR A 101 9.81 2.04 -11.67
N PRO A 102 11.10 1.87 -11.32
CA PRO A 102 11.51 1.09 -10.17
C PRO A 102 10.77 1.52 -8.89
N GLY A 103 10.28 0.54 -8.12
CA GLY A 103 9.45 0.78 -6.93
C GLY A 103 7.96 0.90 -7.21
N CYS A 104 7.52 0.83 -8.47
CA CYS A 104 6.12 0.74 -8.87
C CYS A 104 5.79 -0.66 -9.38
N TYR A 105 4.77 -1.29 -8.79
CA TYR A 105 4.32 -2.62 -9.13
C TYR A 105 2.80 -2.67 -9.31
N SER A 106 2.32 -3.74 -9.94
CA SER A 106 0.90 -4.02 -10.09
C SER A 106 0.58 -5.43 -9.61
N TYR A 107 -0.51 -5.57 -8.87
CA TYR A 107 -1.03 -6.80 -8.34
C TYR A 107 -2.44 -7.03 -8.89
N THR A 108 -2.65 -8.15 -9.58
CA THR A 108 -3.98 -8.59 -10.02
C THR A 108 -4.49 -9.67 -9.09
N SER A 109 -5.60 -9.41 -8.42
CA SER A 109 -6.30 -10.39 -7.58
C SER A 109 -6.87 -11.52 -8.44
N PRO A 110 -6.39 -12.78 -8.29
CA PRO A 110 -6.91 -13.89 -9.09
C PRO A 110 -8.40 -14.17 -8.84
N HIS A 111 -8.88 -13.88 -7.62
CA HIS A 111 -10.25 -14.16 -7.21
C HIS A 111 -11.24 -13.09 -7.68
N TRP A 112 -10.83 -11.82 -7.66
CA TRP A 112 -11.72 -10.68 -7.93
C TRP A 112 -11.50 -10.06 -9.32
N GLY A 113 -10.42 -10.42 -10.01
CA GLY A 113 -10.02 -9.80 -11.29
C GLY A 113 -9.61 -8.31 -11.16
N SER A 114 -9.64 -7.75 -9.95
CA SER A 114 -9.25 -6.38 -9.68
C SER A 114 -7.75 -6.21 -9.67
N THR A 115 -7.29 -5.09 -10.20
CA THR A 115 -5.87 -4.73 -10.26
C THR A 115 -5.61 -3.56 -9.33
N HIS A 116 -4.52 -3.66 -8.59
CA HIS A 116 -4.07 -2.64 -7.66
C HIS A 116 -2.63 -2.30 -7.99
N ASP A 117 -2.33 -1.01 -7.99
CA ASP A 117 -0.97 -0.52 -8.13
C ASP A 117 -0.37 -0.34 -6.74
N VAL A 118 0.91 -0.66 -6.62
CA VAL A 118 1.67 -0.70 -5.36
C VAL A 118 2.93 0.14 -5.56
N TRP A 119 3.09 1.17 -4.74
CA TRP A 119 4.23 2.07 -4.78
C TRP A 119 5.04 1.95 -3.49
N VAL A 120 6.36 1.77 -3.62
CA VAL A 120 7.30 1.96 -2.52
C VAL A 120 7.59 3.46 -2.42
N VAL A 121 6.93 4.11 -1.46
CA VAL A 121 6.93 5.58 -1.30
C VAL A 121 8.22 6.05 -0.65
N ALA A 122 8.65 5.36 0.41
CA ALA A 122 9.87 5.70 1.13
C ALA A 122 10.44 4.45 1.79
N THR A 123 11.76 4.27 1.71
CA THR A 123 12.46 3.21 2.45
C THR A 123 13.92 3.58 2.67
N ASN A 124 14.47 3.18 3.80
CA ASN A 124 15.92 3.16 4.03
C ASN A 124 16.51 1.74 3.88
N TYR A 125 15.71 0.78 3.40
CA TYR A 125 16.04 -0.64 3.17
C TYR A 125 16.33 -1.46 4.44
N GLU A 126 16.90 -0.84 5.47
CA GLU A 126 17.44 -1.49 6.67
C GLU A 126 16.52 -1.43 7.89
N GLU A 127 15.58 -0.48 7.94
CA GLU A 127 14.68 -0.34 9.10
C GLU A 127 13.22 -0.35 8.70
N TYR A 128 12.83 0.40 7.66
CA TYR A 128 11.43 0.55 7.29
C TYR A 128 11.19 0.69 5.79
N ALA A 129 9.95 0.43 5.39
CA ALA A 129 9.41 0.87 4.12
C ALA A 129 7.94 1.29 4.26
N LEU A 130 7.58 2.38 3.60
CA LEU A 130 6.22 2.89 3.48
C LEU A 130 5.72 2.56 2.07
N LEU A 131 4.63 1.83 1.99
CA LEU A 131 3.99 1.47 0.74
C LEU A 131 2.62 2.11 0.67
N TYR A 132 2.22 2.47 -0.55
CA TYR A 132 0.85 2.81 -0.89
C TYR A 132 0.32 1.80 -1.89
N THR A 133 -0.93 1.38 -1.71
CA THR A 133 -1.65 0.55 -2.66
C THR A 133 -2.94 1.24 -3.02
N ALA A 134 -3.29 1.31 -4.30
CA ALA A 134 -4.58 1.81 -4.76
C ALA A 134 -5.15 0.94 -5.88
N GLY A 135 -6.47 0.83 -5.94
CA GLY A 135 -7.14 0.14 -7.04
C GLY A 135 -6.97 0.89 -8.35
N SER A 136 -6.50 0.20 -9.39
CA SER A 136 -6.28 0.80 -10.71
C SER A 136 -7.26 0.28 -11.76
N LYS A 137 -7.76 -0.96 -11.64
CA LYS A 137 -8.77 -1.53 -12.57
C LYS A 137 -9.72 -2.51 -11.87
N GLY A 138 -10.95 -2.58 -12.39
CA GLY A 138 -11.98 -3.54 -11.94
C GLY A 138 -12.75 -3.07 -10.70
N LEU A 139 -13.38 -4.03 -10.00
CA LEU A 139 -14.09 -3.77 -8.75
C LEU A 139 -13.07 -3.43 -7.65
N GLY A 140 -13.17 -2.22 -7.07
CA GLY A 140 -12.24 -1.75 -6.04
C GLY A 140 -11.30 -0.63 -6.46
N GLN A 141 -11.63 0.16 -7.49
CA GLN A 141 -10.87 1.38 -7.83
C GLN A 141 -10.81 2.39 -6.67
N ASP A 142 -11.84 2.42 -5.82
CA ASP A 142 -11.85 3.28 -4.63
C ASP A 142 -10.96 2.75 -3.51
N PHE A 143 -10.47 1.50 -3.60
CA PHE A 143 -9.60 0.91 -2.60
C PHE A 143 -8.29 1.67 -2.52
N HIS A 144 -7.88 2.02 -1.30
CA HIS A 144 -6.53 2.45 -1.02
C HIS A 144 -6.06 1.99 0.36
N MET A 145 -4.75 1.80 0.47
CA MET A 145 -4.10 1.31 1.68
C MET A 145 -2.68 1.85 1.82
N ALA A 146 -2.35 2.38 2.99
CA ALA A 146 -0.99 2.63 3.42
C ALA A 146 -0.48 1.47 4.26
N THR A 147 0.75 1.01 4.00
CA THR A 147 1.39 -0.09 4.73
C THR A 147 2.75 0.32 5.26
N LEU A 148 3.03 0.00 6.52
CA LEU A 148 4.35 0.09 7.12
C LEU A 148 4.97 -1.30 7.20
N TYR A 149 6.06 -1.50 6.47
CA TYR A 149 7.00 -2.58 6.71
C TYR A 149 8.12 -2.13 7.64
N SER A 150 8.51 -3.02 8.55
CA SER A 150 9.65 -2.86 9.45
C SER A 150 10.57 -4.06 9.34
N ARG A 151 11.90 -3.88 9.44
CA ARG A 151 12.84 -5.01 9.56
C ARG A 151 12.79 -5.68 10.94
N THR A 152 12.22 -5.01 11.94
CA THR A 152 12.06 -5.53 13.31
C THR A 152 10.58 -5.63 13.69
N GLN A 153 10.25 -6.50 14.64
CA GLN A 153 8.87 -6.62 15.16
C GLN A 153 8.46 -5.45 16.07
N THR A 154 9.40 -4.59 16.47
CA THR A 154 9.17 -3.42 17.32
C THR A 154 9.74 -2.18 16.62
N PRO A 155 9.05 -1.63 15.61
CA PRO A 155 9.52 -0.41 14.96
C PRO A 155 9.62 0.73 15.97
N LYS A 156 10.69 1.52 15.84
CA LYS A 156 10.96 2.71 16.66
C LYS A 156 9.78 3.69 16.60
N ALA A 157 9.60 4.49 17.65
CA ALA A 157 8.54 5.49 17.71
C ALA A 157 8.58 6.46 16.51
N GLU A 158 9.79 6.89 16.11
CA GLU A 158 10.02 7.75 14.95
C GLU A 158 9.50 7.13 13.63
N ILE A 159 9.67 5.83 13.44
CA ILE A 159 9.17 5.10 12.25
C ILE A 159 7.64 5.04 12.27
N LYS A 160 7.05 4.81 13.45
CA LYS A 160 5.59 4.81 13.62
C LYS A 160 5.01 6.19 13.35
N GLU A 161 5.63 7.26 13.85
CA GLU A 161 5.22 8.64 13.61
C GLU A 161 5.33 9.02 12.12
N LYS A 162 6.41 8.59 11.46
CA LYS A 162 6.60 8.76 10.02
C LYS A 162 5.49 8.09 9.22
N PHE A 163 5.09 6.87 9.60
CA PHE A 163 3.95 6.19 8.99
C PHE A 163 2.63 6.92 9.25
N SER A 164 2.36 7.35 10.48
CA SER A 164 1.14 8.09 10.82
C SER A 164 1.04 9.40 10.02
N THR A 165 2.14 10.14 9.91
CA THR A 165 2.21 11.36 9.10
C THR A 165 1.92 11.05 7.64
N PHE A 166 2.59 10.04 7.08
CA PHE A 166 2.36 9.60 5.71
C PHE A 166 0.90 9.22 5.45
N ALA A 167 0.31 8.39 6.32
CA ALA A 167 -1.08 7.97 6.17
C ALA A 167 -2.06 9.17 6.24
N LYS A 168 -1.83 10.12 7.16
CA LYS A 168 -2.62 11.37 7.24
C LYS A 168 -2.48 12.21 5.98
N THR A 169 -1.28 12.32 5.40
CA THR A 169 -1.06 13.01 4.10
C THR A 169 -1.82 12.33 2.95
N GLN A 170 -2.01 11.00 3.01
CA GLN A 170 -2.83 10.25 2.04
C GLN A 170 -4.34 10.32 2.34
N GLY A 171 -4.76 11.11 3.33
CA GLY A 171 -6.17 11.32 3.66
C GLY A 171 -6.78 10.30 4.64
N PHE A 172 -5.98 9.41 5.22
CA PHE A 172 -6.47 8.51 6.27
C PHE A 172 -6.69 9.26 7.59
N THR A 173 -7.82 9.00 8.22
CA THR A 173 -8.12 9.49 9.57
C THR A 173 -7.31 8.72 10.61
N GLU A 174 -7.14 9.31 11.79
CA GLU A 174 -6.36 8.69 12.87
C GLU A 174 -6.93 7.34 13.33
N ASP A 175 -8.25 7.17 13.32
CA ASP A 175 -8.92 5.91 13.66
C ASP A 175 -8.79 4.82 12.58
N ALA A 176 -8.40 5.20 11.36
CA ALA A 176 -8.11 4.28 10.27
C ALA A 176 -6.66 3.77 10.30
N ILE A 177 -5.78 4.37 11.11
CA ILE A 177 -4.37 3.99 11.26
C ILE A 177 -4.25 2.99 12.41
N VAL A 178 -3.72 1.80 12.12
CA VAL A 178 -3.55 0.74 13.11
C VAL A 178 -2.13 0.22 13.09
N PHE A 179 -1.52 0.10 14.27
CA PHE A 179 -0.27 -0.63 14.46
C PHE A 179 -0.58 -2.04 14.90
N LEU A 180 -0.02 -3.01 14.18
CA LEU A 180 -0.37 -4.41 14.39
C LEU A 180 0.38 -4.97 15.61
N PRO A 181 -0.32 -5.64 16.54
CA PRO A 181 0.33 -6.30 17.66
C PRO A 181 1.19 -7.46 17.16
N GLN A 182 2.27 -7.76 17.88
CA GLN A 182 3.03 -8.97 17.63
C GLN A 182 2.13 -10.19 17.85
N THR A 183 2.34 -11.23 17.04
CA THR A 183 1.74 -12.53 17.35
C THR A 183 2.34 -13.01 18.67
N GLY A 184 1.54 -13.43 19.64
CA GLY A 184 2.02 -13.87 20.96
C GLY A 184 3.11 -14.95 20.85
N GLU A 185 3.89 -15.19 21.92
CA GLU A 185 5.12 -16.00 21.91
C GLU A 185 5.01 -17.36 21.18
N GLY A 186 3.87 -18.05 21.27
CA GLY A 186 3.61 -19.30 20.54
C GLY A 186 3.43 -19.13 19.02
N GLY A 187 2.88 -18.00 18.58
CA GLY A 187 2.73 -17.65 17.17
C GLY A 187 3.99 -17.04 16.56
N ALA A 188 4.75 -16.26 17.34
CA ALA A 188 6.05 -15.74 16.91
C ALA A 188 7.05 -16.87 16.60
N ALA A 189 7.08 -17.92 17.43
CA ALA A 189 7.90 -19.11 17.18
C ALA A 189 7.45 -19.88 15.92
N ASN A 190 6.14 -19.96 15.67
CA ASN A 190 5.61 -20.62 14.46
C ASN A 190 5.83 -19.78 13.18
N LEU A 191 5.83 -18.45 13.30
CA LEU A 191 6.15 -17.55 12.18
C LEU A 191 7.65 -17.48 11.88
N MET A 192 8.52 -17.67 12.88
CA MET A 192 9.96 -17.59 12.68
C MET A 192 10.59 -18.86 12.10
N GLY A 193 9.88 -19.99 12.12
CA GLY A 193 10.44 -21.29 11.73
C GLY A 193 11.46 -21.75 12.77
N ARG A 194 11.35 -22.99 13.24
CA ARG A 194 12.50 -23.60 13.94
C ARG A 194 13.55 -23.90 12.88
N ASP A 195 14.69 -23.22 12.97
CA ASP A 195 15.92 -23.64 12.31
C ASP A 195 16.30 -25.08 12.73
#